data_AF-A0A399ZZQ3-F1
#
_entry.id   AF-A0A399ZZQ3-F1
#
_cell.length_a   1.000
_cell.length_b   1.000
_cell.length_c   1.000
_cell.angle_alpha   90.00
_cell.angle_beta   90.00
_cell.angle_gamma   90.00
#
_symmetry.space_group_name_H-M   'P 1'
#
loop_
_entity.id
_entity.type
_entity.pdbx_description
1 polymer ?
#
loop_
_entity_poly.entity_id
_entity_poly.type
_entity_poly.pdbx_seq_one_letter_code
_entity_poly.pdbx_strand_id
1 'polypeptide(L)'
;MEPGLGTQFSHIRKLERLKIAVTYRMCGALEELYTFLTAGWPCIASVQTQELPYWNGVNVYHAVVVVGMDATQVYLNDPELPAGPVPVSLRDFDLAWLAQDETYAVISN
;
A
#
# COMPACT_ATOMS: atom_id res chain seq x y z
N MET A 1 16.23 -13.84 -2.93
CA MET A 1 16.10 -12.93 -1.78
C MET A 1 16.47 -13.73 -0.53
N GLU A 2 17.36 -13.22 0.32
CA GLU A 2 17.68 -13.89 1.59
C GLU A 2 16.51 -13.71 2.58
N PRO A 3 16.05 -14.77 3.26
CA PRO A 3 15.04 -14.64 4.32
C PRO A 3 15.58 -13.73 5.45
N GLY A 4 14.86 -12.66 5.79
CA GLY A 4 15.13 -11.87 7.00
C GLY A 4 15.45 -10.38 6.84
N LEU A 5 15.42 -9.82 5.62
CA LEU A 5 15.50 -8.37 5.42
C LEU A 5 14.09 -7.76 5.33
N GLY A 6 13.82 -6.72 6.12
CA GLY A 6 12.53 -6.03 6.18
C GLY A 6 11.57 -6.53 7.27
N THR A 7 10.36 -5.98 7.30
CA THR A 7 9.29 -6.38 8.22
C THR A 7 8.15 -7.01 7.43
N GLN A 8 7.68 -8.20 7.83
CA GLN A 8 6.50 -8.81 7.21
C GLN A 8 5.29 -7.88 7.33
N PHE A 9 4.59 -7.63 6.22
CA PHE A 9 3.43 -6.73 6.18
C PHE A 9 2.37 -7.10 7.24
N SER A 10 2.15 -8.40 7.46
CA SER A 10 1.23 -8.96 8.47
C SER A 10 1.51 -8.52 9.92
N HIS A 11 2.73 -8.04 10.20
CA HIS A 11 3.09 -7.49 11.51
C HIS A 11 2.39 -6.18 11.84
N ILE A 12 1.76 -5.50 10.87
CA ILE A 12 0.93 -4.32 11.13
C ILE A 12 -0.18 -4.60 12.17
N ARG A 13 -0.71 -5.84 12.20
CA ARG A 13 -1.69 -6.27 13.21
C ARG A 13 -1.15 -6.22 14.65
N LYS A 14 0.17 -6.23 14.85
CA LYS A 14 0.76 -6.09 16.18
C LYS A 14 0.44 -4.73 16.83
N LEU A 15 0.04 -3.72 16.05
CA LEU A 15 -0.44 -2.42 16.56
C LEU A 15 -1.69 -2.57 17.44
N GLU A 16 -2.48 -3.64 17.26
CA GLU A 16 -3.63 -3.95 18.12
C GLU A 16 -3.23 -4.13 19.59
N ARG A 17 -1.99 -4.57 19.86
CA ARG A 17 -1.43 -4.65 21.23
C ARG A 17 -1.27 -3.29 21.89
N LEU A 18 -1.18 -2.22 21.10
CA LEU A 18 -1.15 -0.83 21.54
C LEU A 18 -2.56 -0.20 21.57
N LYS A 19 -3.62 -1.02 21.41
CA LYS A 19 -5.02 -0.59 21.33
C LYS A 19 -5.34 0.30 20.12
N ILE A 20 -4.55 0.15 19.05
CA ILE A 20 -4.81 0.79 17.75
C ILE A 20 -5.58 -0.22 16.90
N ALA A 21 -6.74 0.16 16.38
CA ALA A 21 -7.54 -0.74 15.55
C ALA A 21 -6.93 -0.89 14.15
N VAL A 22 -6.87 -2.12 13.66
CA VAL A 22 -6.29 -2.45 12.35
C VAL A 22 -7.29 -3.28 11.56
N THR A 23 -7.79 -2.71 10.45
CA THR A 23 -8.45 -3.51 9.42
C THR A 23 -7.38 -4.08 8.51
N TYR A 24 -7.13 -5.38 8.56
CA TYR A 24 -6.20 -6.09 7.68
C TYR A 24 -6.97 -6.94 6.66
N ARG A 25 -6.57 -6.89 5.40
CA ARG A 25 -7.17 -7.66 4.30
C ARG A 25 -6.12 -8.16 3.32
N MET A 26 -6.41 -9.32 2.76
CA MET A 26 -5.74 -9.93 1.61
C MET A 26 -6.81 -10.15 0.53
N CYS A 27 -6.41 -10.19 -0.73
CA CYS A 27 -7.31 -10.26 -1.88
C CYS A 27 -8.34 -9.10 -1.85
N GLY A 28 -7.86 -7.87 -1.60
CA GLY A 28 -8.70 -6.68 -1.58
C GLY A 28 -9.04 -6.18 -2.98
N ALA A 29 -10.14 -5.45 -3.13
CA ALA A 29 -10.47 -4.78 -4.39
C ALA A 29 -10.12 -3.28 -4.37
N LEU A 30 -9.84 -2.71 -5.55
CA LEU A 30 -9.64 -1.26 -5.72
C LEU A 30 -10.86 -0.45 -5.22
N GLU A 31 -12.07 -0.99 -5.37
CA GLU A 31 -13.32 -0.38 -4.88
C GLU A 31 -13.35 -0.26 -3.35
N GLU A 32 -12.75 -1.22 -2.63
CA GLU A 32 -12.62 -1.15 -1.17
C GLU A 32 -11.67 -0.02 -0.78
N LEU A 33 -10.50 0.07 -1.43
CA LEU A 33 -9.55 1.16 -1.20
C LEU A 33 -10.24 2.52 -1.46
N TYR A 34 -10.94 2.64 -2.59
CA TYR A 34 -11.68 3.86 -2.93
C TYR A 34 -12.73 4.22 -1.86
N THR A 35 -13.44 3.23 -1.32
CA THR A 35 -14.41 3.44 -0.23
C THR A 35 -13.74 3.99 1.04
N PHE A 36 -12.59 3.45 1.44
CA PHE A 36 -11.84 3.99 2.57
C PHE A 36 -11.33 5.40 2.31
N LEU A 37 -10.74 5.63 1.13
CA LEU A 37 -10.17 6.93 0.75
C LEU A 37 -11.23 8.03 0.71
N THR A 38 -12.42 7.75 0.16
CA THR A 38 -13.54 8.70 0.14
C THR A 38 -14.12 8.99 1.53
N ALA A 39 -13.98 8.05 2.45
CA ALA A 39 -14.29 8.24 3.87
C ALA A 39 -13.17 8.92 4.68
N GLY A 40 -12.07 9.34 4.02
CA GLY A 40 -10.95 10.02 4.67
C GLY A 40 -9.96 9.09 5.36
N TRP A 41 -9.98 7.79 5.07
CA TRP A 41 -9.08 6.79 5.63
C TRP A 41 -8.00 6.38 4.62
N PRO A 42 -6.73 6.77 4.84
CA PRO A 42 -5.62 6.28 4.02
C PRO A 42 -5.45 4.77 4.16
N CYS A 43 -5.03 4.12 3.07
CA CYS A 43 -4.78 2.68 3.04
C CYS A 43 -3.28 2.43 2.96
N ILE A 44 -2.75 1.56 3.81
CA ILE A 44 -1.38 1.07 3.70
C ILE A 44 -1.43 -0.17 2.80
N ALA A 45 -0.74 -0.15 1.66
CA ALA A 45 -0.74 -1.24 0.69
C ALA A 45 0.63 -1.93 0.63
N SER A 46 0.63 -3.26 0.59
CA SER A 46 1.83 -4.05 0.31
C SER A 46 2.06 -4.08 -1.19
N VAL A 47 3.23 -3.71 -1.68
CA VAL A 47 3.51 -3.64 -3.12
C VAL A 47 4.84 -4.29 -3.47
N GLN A 48 4.97 -4.72 -4.72
CA GLN A 48 6.25 -5.01 -5.34
C GLN A 48 6.67 -3.81 -6.19
N THR A 49 7.84 -3.25 -5.92
CA THR A 49 8.25 -1.94 -6.48
C THR A 49 8.55 -1.95 -7.97
N GLN A 50 8.74 -3.12 -8.60
CA GLN A 50 9.14 -3.22 -10.01
C GLN A 50 8.18 -2.49 -10.96
N GLU A 51 6.88 -2.56 -10.66
CA GLU A 51 5.82 -1.98 -11.50
C GLU A 51 5.61 -0.49 -11.22
N LEU A 52 6.23 0.07 -10.17
CA LEU A 52 6.15 1.49 -9.84
C LEU A 52 7.22 2.26 -10.64
N PRO A 53 6.85 3.17 -11.57
CA PRO A 53 7.83 3.75 -12.51
C PRO A 53 9.01 4.47 -11.85
N TYR A 54 8.78 5.14 -10.72
CA TYR A 54 9.82 5.89 -10.01
C TYR A 54 10.86 5.02 -9.29
N TRP A 55 10.60 3.71 -9.14
CA TRP A 55 11.56 2.73 -8.62
C TRP A 55 12.52 2.19 -9.68
N ASN A 56 12.38 2.63 -10.95
CA ASN A 56 13.28 2.29 -12.06
C ASN A 56 13.51 0.77 -12.24
N GLY A 57 12.46 -0.03 -12.03
CA GLY A 57 12.49 -1.49 -12.21
C GLY A 57 13.17 -2.28 -11.08
N VAL A 58 13.58 -1.63 -10.00
CA VAL A 58 14.05 -2.34 -8.79
C VAL A 58 12.90 -3.16 -8.22
N ASN A 59 13.12 -4.46 -7.99
CA ASN A 59 12.11 -5.37 -7.47
C ASN A 59 12.38 -5.72 -6.00
N VAL A 60 11.67 -5.04 -5.10
CA VAL A 60 11.64 -5.34 -3.66
C VAL A 60 10.21 -5.33 -3.14
N TYR A 61 9.98 -6.03 -2.04
CA TYR A 61 8.72 -5.90 -1.28
C TYR A 61 8.76 -4.62 -0.48
N HIS A 62 7.67 -3.85 -0.53
CA HIS A 62 7.58 -2.55 0.08
C HIS A 62 6.17 -2.25 0.59
N ALA A 63 6.05 -1.21 1.42
CA ALA A 63 4.76 -0.72 1.89
C ALA A 63 4.63 0.78 1.57
N VAL A 64 3.52 1.14 0.93
CA VAL A 64 3.19 2.52 0.56
C VAL A 64 1.88 2.95 1.21
N VAL A 65 1.68 4.25 1.41
CA VAL A 65 0.40 4.78 1.89
C VAL A 65 -0.36 5.38 0.71
N VAL A 66 -1.49 4.76 0.37
CA VAL A 66 -2.46 5.30 -0.58
C VAL A 66 -3.28 6.38 0.12
N VAL A 67 -3.23 7.60 -0.42
CA VAL A 67 -3.92 8.77 0.15
C VAL A 67 -5.01 9.36 -0.76
N GLY A 68 -5.11 8.85 -1.99
CA GLY A 68 -6.16 9.22 -2.92
C GLY A 68 -6.18 8.31 -4.15
N MET A 69 -7.30 8.32 -4.87
CA MET A 69 -7.49 7.57 -6.10
C MET A 69 -8.54 8.28 -6.95
N ASP A 70 -8.31 8.32 -8.26
CA ASP A 70 -9.30 8.71 -9.27
C ASP A 70 -9.41 7.64 -10.36
N ALA A 71 -10.15 7.91 -11.43
CA ALA A 71 -10.38 6.94 -12.52
C ALA A 71 -9.11 6.47 -13.24
N THR A 72 -7.99 7.18 -13.08
CA THR A 72 -6.75 6.93 -13.82
C THR A 72 -5.50 6.88 -12.96
N GLN A 73 -5.53 7.46 -11.75
CA GLN A 73 -4.37 7.61 -10.88
C GLN A 73 -4.63 7.13 -9.46
N VAL A 74 -3.55 6.69 -8.82
CA VAL A 74 -3.44 6.45 -7.38
C VAL A 74 -2.35 7.36 -6.83
N TYR A 75 -2.61 7.98 -5.69
CA TYR A 75 -1.71 8.94 -5.07
C TYR A 75 -1.03 8.28 -3.87
N LEU A 76 0.29 8.12 -3.94
CA LEU A 76 1.08 7.35 -2.97
C LEU A 76 2.00 8.25 -2.16
N ASN A 77 2.02 8.08 -0.84
CA ASN A 77 3.16 8.47 -0.02
C ASN A 77 4.06 7.23 0.14
N ASP A 78 5.19 7.24 -0.55
CA ASP A 78 6.21 6.20 -0.45
C ASP A 78 7.28 6.62 0.59
N PRO A 79 7.55 5.81 1.63
CA PRO A 79 8.58 6.10 2.63
C PRO A 79 10.01 6.27 2.09
N GLU A 80 10.32 5.79 0.89
CA GLU A 80 11.62 5.98 0.22
C GLU A 80 11.78 7.41 -0.33
N LEU A 81 10.67 8.14 -0.52
CA LEU A 81 10.68 9.48 -1.09
C LEU A 81 10.61 10.56 0.00
N PRO A 82 11.34 11.69 -0.15
CA PRO A 82 11.34 12.77 0.84
C PRO A 82 10.04 13.59 0.86
N ALA A 83 9.20 13.47 -0.18
CA ALA A 83 7.95 14.18 -0.30
C ALA A 83 6.94 13.37 -1.14
N GLY A 84 5.67 13.64 -0.91
CA GLY A 84 4.54 13.06 -1.63
C GLY A 84 3.28 13.92 -1.47
N PRO A 85 2.14 13.47 -2.01
CA PRO A 85 1.99 12.20 -2.72
C PRO A 85 2.55 12.23 -4.14
N VAL A 86 3.03 11.08 -4.61
CA VAL A 86 3.39 10.87 -6.02
C VAL A 86 2.22 10.19 -6.76
N PRO A 87 1.81 10.71 -7.92
CA PRO A 87 0.81 10.06 -8.75
C PRO A 87 1.45 8.88 -9.47
N VAL A 88 0.77 7.74 -9.45
CA VAL A 88 1.04 6.58 -10.31
C VAL A 88 -0.22 6.19 -11.06
N SER A 89 -0.07 5.60 -12.24
CA SER A 89 -1.25 5.12 -12.95
C SER A 89 -1.97 4.03 -12.13
N LEU A 90 -3.30 3.98 -12.24
CA LEU A 90 -4.11 2.95 -11.58
C LEU A 90 -3.62 1.55 -11.94
N ARG A 91 -3.24 1.34 -13.20
CA ARG A 91 -2.70 0.07 -13.71
C ARG A 91 -1.37 -0.32 -13.06
N ASP A 92 -0.43 0.63 -12.97
CA ASP A 92 0.89 0.34 -12.40
C ASP A 92 0.78 0.01 -10.90
N PHE A 93 -0.07 0.75 -10.19
CA PHE A 93 -0.41 0.43 -8.81
C PHE A 93 -1.05 -0.96 -8.68
N ASP A 94 -2.06 -1.26 -9.49
CA ASP A 94 -2.79 -2.53 -9.48
C ASP A 94 -1.85 -3.72 -9.70
N LEU A 95 -0.92 -3.63 -10.66
CA LEU A 95 0.10 -4.67 -10.90
C LEU A 95 1.07 -4.80 -9.71
N ALA A 96 1.54 -3.69 -9.15
CA ALA A 96 2.43 -3.68 -7.99
C ALA A 96 1.76 -4.32 -6.76
N TRP A 97 0.46 -4.07 -6.57
CA TRP A 97 -0.34 -4.55 -5.45
C TRP A 97 -0.75 -6.01 -5.63
N LEU A 98 -1.14 -6.41 -6.84
CA LEU A 98 -1.46 -7.79 -7.21
C LEU A 98 -0.28 -8.74 -6.97
N ALA A 99 0.95 -8.29 -7.22
CA ALA A 99 2.16 -9.05 -6.93
C ALA A 99 2.34 -9.37 -5.42
N GLN A 100 1.55 -8.75 -4.54
CA GLN A 100 1.52 -8.95 -3.09
C GLN A 100 0.11 -9.34 -2.60
N ASP A 101 -0.64 -10.11 -3.40
CA ASP A 101 -1.96 -10.65 -3.07
C ASP A 101 -2.99 -9.57 -2.70
N GLU A 102 -2.86 -8.37 -3.28
CA GLU A 102 -3.77 -7.24 -3.04
C GLU A 102 -3.93 -6.96 -1.53
N THR A 103 -2.82 -7.10 -0.80
CA THR A 103 -2.81 -6.99 0.66
C THR A 103 -2.80 -5.53 1.07
N TYR A 104 -3.72 -5.14 1.96
CA TYR A 104 -3.77 -3.80 2.51
C TYR A 104 -4.16 -3.78 3.99
N ALA A 105 -3.93 -2.65 4.63
CA ALA A 105 -4.41 -2.37 5.96
C ALA A 105 -4.89 -0.92 6.10
N VAL A 106 -5.89 -0.72 6.95
CA VAL A 106 -6.36 0.61 7.37
C VAL A 106 -6.26 0.70 8.88
N ILE A 107 -5.69 1.80 9.37
CA ILE A 107 -5.58 2.08 10.80
C ILE A 107 -6.73 3.00 11.19
N SER A 108 -7.46 2.64 12.24
CA SER A 108 -8.53 3.46 12.80
C SER A 108 -8.37 3.64 14.32
N ASN A 109 -9.06 4.66 14.84
CA ASN A 109 -9.16 4.95 16.27
C ASN A 109 -10.32 4.19 16.92
#